data_AF-A0A2V5KJN3-F1
#
_entry.id   AF-A0A2V5KJN3-F1
#
_cell.length_a   1.000
_cell.length_b   1.000
_cell.length_c   1.000
_cell.angle_alpha   90.00
_cell.angle_beta   90.00
_cell.angle_gamma   90.00
#
_symmetry.space_group_name_H-M   'P 1'
#
loop_
_entity.id
_entity.type
_entity.pdbx_description
1 polymer ?
#
loop_
_entity_poly.entity_id
_entity_poly.type
_entity_poly.pdbx_seq_one_letter_code
_entity_poly.pdbx_strand_id
1 'polypeptide(L)'
;MRAWRRLEDKDREKVMENIASHEDWKRCFCEIAPGLLLFARQWVHSAADAEDIVQEAFVKFWRRNHKVDNRALLYSAVRSIALDFIRRNSRRARREASVCAAFAGSV
;
A
#
# COMPACT_ATOMS: atom_id res chain seq x y z
N MET A 1 -18.01 -0.13 8.47
CA MET A 1 -17.39 1.14 8.92
C MET A 1 -16.45 0.82 10.08
N ARG A 2 -15.13 0.81 9.88
CA ARG A 2 -14.15 0.70 10.97
C ARG A 2 -13.25 1.93 10.93
N ALA A 3 -13.34 2.73 11.99
CA ALA A 3 -12.71 4.02 12.12
C ALA A 3 -11.18 3.89 12.15
N TRP A 4 -10.53 4.66 11.28
CA TRP A 4 -9.09 4.81 11.15
C TRP A 4 -8.57 5.66 12.30
N ARG A 5 -8.21 5.03 13.43
CA ARG A 5 -7.56 5.73 14.54
C ARG A 5 -6.12 6.07 14.11
N ARG A 6 -5.85 7.37 13.91
CA ARG A 6 -4.52 7.93 13.64
C ARG A 6 -3.64 7.64 14.86
N LEU A 7 -2.69 6.71 14.70
CA LEU A 7 -1.71 6.35 15.73
C LEU A 7 -0.74 7.52 15.93
N GLU A 8 -0.44 7.84 17.18
CA GLU A 8 0.40 8.95 17.59
C GLU A 8 1.88 8.60 17.39
N ASP A 9 2.72 9.60 17.12
CA ASP A 9 4.15 9.43 16.78
C ASP A 9 4.97 8.66 17.84
N LYS A 10 4.46 8.53 19.08
CA LYS A 10 5.08 7.77 20.17
C LYS A 10 5.06 6.25 19.98
N ASP A 11 4.19 5.75 19.10
CA ASP A 11 4.19 4.33 18.70
C ASP A 11 5.32 4.00 17.72
N ARG A 12 5.93 5.00 17.05
CA ARG A 12 7.02 4.77 16.10
C ARG A 12 8.30 4.29 16.78
N GLU A 13 8.65 4.89 17.92
CA GLU A 13 9.89 4.60 18.63
C GLU A 13 9.88 3.21 19.27
N LYS A 14 8.72 2.80 19.82
CA LYS A 14 8.52 1.48 20.43
C LYS A 14 8.42 0.34 19.42
N VAL A 15 7.90 0.60 18.21
CA VAL A 15 7.93 -0.36 17.09
C VAL A 15 9.36 -0.54 16.55
N MET A 16 10.21 0.47 16.72
CA MET A 16 11.63 0.42 16.35
C MET A 16 12.50 -0.19 17.45
N GLU A 17 12.08 -0.26 18.71
CA GLU A 17 12.91 -0.85 19.79
C GLU A 17 13.10 -2.37 19.72
N ASN A 18 12.39 -3.08 18.83
CA ASN A 18 12.61 -4.51 18.56
C ASN A 18 13.46 -4.74 17.28
N ILE A 19 14.54 -3.97 17.14
CA ILE A 19 15.54 -4.01 16.05
C ILE A 19 16.39 -5.31 16.04
N ALA A 20 16.26 -6.18 17.05
CA ALA A 20 17.07 -7.39 17.22
C ALA A 20 16.96 -8.45 16.08
N SER A 21 16.14 -8.22 15.05
CA SER A 21 16.03 -9.09 13.87
C SER A 21 15.92 -8.28 12.55
N HIS A 22 16.58 -7.11 12.49
CA HIS A 22 16.59 -6.27 11.29
C HIS A 22 17.03 -7.02 10.00
N GLU A 23 17.80 -8.09 10.13
CA GLU A 23 18.23 -8.93 9.01
C GLU A 23 17.20 -10.02 8.62
N ASP A 24 16.46 -10.62 9.57
CA ASP A 24 15.49 -11.66 9.22
C ASP A 24 14.26 -11.07 8.53
N TRP A 25 13.81 -9.86 8.92
CA TRP A 25 12.68 -9.24 8.21
C TRP A 25 13.06 -8.87 6.78
N LYS A 26 14.28 -8.36 6.54
CA LYS A 26 14.77 -8.05 5.19
C LYS A 26 14.80 -9.30 4.34
N ARG A 27 15.28 -10.41 4.90
CA ARG A 27 15.33 -11.70 4.21
C ARG A 27 13.92 -12.19 3.85
N CYS A 28 13.00 -12.23 4.83
CA CYS A 28 11.62 -12.59 4.56
C CYS A 28 10.94 -11.65 3.55
N PHE A 29 11.28 -10.35 3.60
CA PHE A 29 10.81 -9.37 2.64
C PHE A 29 11.32 -9.67 1.23
N CYS A 30 12.63 -9.88 1.05
CA CYS A 30 13.23 -10.22 -0.24
C CYS A 30 12.66 -11.51 -0.82
N GLU A 31 12.31 -12.48 0.04
CA GLU A 31 11.69 -13.74 -0.37
C GLU A 31 10.23 -13.56 -0.84
N ILE A 32 9.44 -12.70 -0.20
CA ILE A 32 7.98 -12.59 -0.45
C ILE A 32 7.64 -11.46 -1.42
N ALA A 33 8.42 -10.36 -1.44
CA ALA A 33 8.13 -9.16 -2.22
C ALA A 33 7.96 -9.41 -3.73
N PRO A 34 8.78 -10.24 -4.42
CA PRO A 34 8.59 -10.51 -5.85
C PRO A 34 7.21 -11.08 -6.18
N GLY A 35 6.69 -11.99 -5.34
CA GLY A 35 5.37 -12.58 -5.51
C GLY A 35 4.23 -11.58 -5.29
N LEU A 36 4.42 -10.64 -4.36
CA LEU A 36 3.45 -9.57 -4.11
C LEU A 36 3.46 -8.50 -5.20
N LEU A 37 4.64 -8.19 -5.77
CA LEU A 37 4.77 -7.30 -6.91
C LEU A 37 4.05 -7.86 -8.13
N LEU A 38 4.30 -9.14 -8.47
CA LEU A 38 3.60 -9.81 -9.56
C LEU A 38 2.09 -9.84 -9.35
N PHE A 39 1.65 -10.06 -8.12
CA PHE A 39 0.24 -9.98 -7.75
C PHE A 39 -0.31 -8.57 -7.92
N ALA A 40 0.33 -7.53 -7.37
CA ALA A 40 -0.10 -6.14 -7.50
C ALA A 40 -0.23 -5.68 -8.97
N ARG A 41 0.66 -6.14 -9.84
CA ARG A 41 0.64 -5.89 -11.29
C ARG A 41 -0.63 -6.37 -12.00
N GLN A 42 -1.43 -7.25 -11.37
CA GLN A 42 -2.74 -7.64 -11.91
C GLN A 42 -3.78 -6.50 -11.85
N TRP A 43 -3.55 -5.47 -11.03
CA TRP A 43 -4.47 -4.33 -10.85
C TRP A 43 -3.91 -3.01 -11.35
N VAL A 44 -2.59 -2.83 -11.33
CA VAL A 44 -1.95 -1.57 -11.73
C VAL A 44 -1.01 -1.74 -12.91
N HIS A 45 -1.03 -0.75 -13.80
CA HIS A 45 -0.26 -0.79 -15.05
C HIS A 45 1.19 -0.31 -14.90
N SER A 46 1.50 0.49 -13.89
CA SER A 46 2.86 0.97 -13.62
C SER A 46 3.60 0.01 -12.68
N ALA A 47 4.92 -0.14 -12.90
CA ALA A 47 5.77 -0.88 -11.97
C ALA A 47 5.95 -0.11 -10.65
N ALA A 48 6.13 1.22 -10.76
CA ALA A 48 6.23 2.10 -9.60
C ALA A 48 4.98 2.05 -8.72
N ASP A 49 3.78 2.08 -9.32
CA ASP A 49 2.53 1.97 -8.54
C ASP A 49 2.44 0.62 -7.79
N ALA A 50 2.91 -0.46 -8.42
CA ALA A 50 2.93 -1.77 -7.80
C ALA A 50 3.90 -1.82 -6.60
N GLU A 51 5.09 -1.23 -6.76
CA GLU A 51 6.07 -1.08 -5.68
C GLU A 51 5.51 -0.28 -4.51
N ASP A 52 4.90 0.88 -4.78
CA ASP A 52 4.29 1.73 -3.76
C ASP A 52 3.19 1.00 -2.98
N ILE A 53 2.32 0.26 -3.68
CA ILE A 53 1.26 -0.53 -3.06
C ILE A 53 1.84 -1.61 -2.14
N VAL A 54 2.86 -2.33 -2.60
CA VAL A 54 3.50 -3.41 -1.83
C VAL A 54 4.19 -2.82 -0.61
N GLN A 55 4.95 -1.74 -0.76
CA GLN A 55 5.58 -1.03 0.36
C GLN A 55 4.56 -0.56 1.40
N GLU A 56 3.45 0.05 0.96
CA GLU A 56 2.39 0.49 1.86
C GLU A 56 1.76 -0.69 2.62
N ALA A 57 1.55 -1.82 1.95
CA ALA A 57 1.04 -3.05 2.57
C ALA A 57 1.99 -3.56 3.65
N PHE A 58 3.29 -3.62 3.36
CA PHE A 58 4.31 -4.06 4.29
C PHE A 58 4.43 -3.14 5.50
N VAL A 59 4.48 -1.82 5.30
CA VAL A 59 4.53 -0.85 6.41
C VAL A 59 3.31 -1.02 7.33
N LYS A 60 2.11 -1.20 6.76
CA LYS A 60 0.89 -1.44 7.55
C LYS A 60 0.91 -2.78 8.28
N PHE A 61 1.42 -3.83 7.63
CA PHE A 61 1.53 -5.15 8.21
C PHE A 61 2.49 -5.16 9.40
N TRP A 62 3.65 -4.51 9.24
CA TRP A 62 4.68 -4.38 10.27
C TRP A 62 4.22 -3.54 11.46
N ARG A 63 3.57 -2.39 11.21
CA ARG A 63 3.01 -1.52 12.28
C ARG A 63 2.00 -2.24 13.17
N ARG A 64 1.39 -3.31 12.70
CA ARG A 64 0.42 -4.12 13.47
C ARG A 64 1.05 -5.30 14.18
N ASN A 65 2.37 -5.45 14.12
CA ASN A 65 3.13 -6.55 14.71
C ASN A 65 2.57 -7.94 14.30
N HIS A 66 2.14 -8.07 13.04
CA HIS A 66 1.65 -9.35 12.52
C HIS A 66 2.82 -10.31 12.31
N LYS A 67 2.62 -11.59 12.66
CA LYS A 67 3.60 -12.65 12.37
C LYS A 67 3.80 -12.77 10.85
N VAL A 68 5.06 -12.81 10.42
CA VAL A 68 5.48 -12.87 9.01
C VAL A 68 4.91 -14.09 8.27
N ASP A 69 4.62 -15.17 8.99
CA ASP A 69 4.01 -16.38 8.44
C ASP A 69 2.62 -16.17 7.85
N ASN A 70 1.92 -15.08 8.21
CA ASN A 70 0.59 -14.79 7.70
C ASN A 70 0.64 -14.11 6.31
N ARG A 71 1.16 -14.85 5.33
CA ARG A 71 1.24 -14.40 3.92
C ARG A 71 -0.14 -14.06 3.35
N ALA A 72 -1.17 -14.84 3.69
CA ALA A 72 -2.54 -14.60 3.23
C ALA A 72 -3.05 -13.19 3.60
N LEU A 73 -2.76 -12.73 4.82
CA LEU A 73 -3.11 -11.39 5.26
C LEU A 73 -2.37 -10.29 4.48
N LEU A 74 -1.11 -10.55 4.11
CA LEU A 74 -0.31 -9.62 3.32
C LEU A 74 -0.82 -9.48 1.88
N TYR A 75 -1.16 -10.60 1.22
CA TYR A 75 -1.82 -10.59 -0.09
C TYR A 75 -3.20 -9.90 -0.03
N SER A 76 -3.97 -10.13 1.03
CA SER A 76 -5.24 -9.42 1.26
C SER A 76 -5.03 -7.91 1.37
N ALA A 77 -4.02 -7.47 2.14
CA ALA A 77 -3.68 -6.07 2.29
C ALA A 77 -3.25 -5.42 0.97
N VAL A 78 -2.38 -6.07 0.20
CA VAL A 78 -1.96 -5.62 -1.14
C VAL A 78 -3.18 -5.43 -2.04
N ARG A 79 -4.08 -6.41 -2.09
CA ARG A 79 -5.31 -6.31 -2.89
C ARG A 79 -6.18 -5.14 -2.46
N SER A 80 -6.41 -4.96 -1.15
CA SER A 80 -7.22 -3.84 -0.66
C SER A 80 -6.62 -2.49 -1.06
N ILE A 81 -5.31 -2.32 -0.91
CA ILE A 81 -4.61 -1.07 -1.24
C ILE A 81 -4.63 -0.83 -2.75
N ALA A 82 -4.43 -1.85 -3.58
CA ALA A 82 -4.50 -1.75 -5.03
C ALA A 82 -5.90 -1.31 -5.52
N LEU A 83 -6.97 -1.91 -4.96
CA LEU A 83 -8.34 -1.51 -5.30
C LEU A 83 -8.64 -0.07 -4.87
N ASP A 84 -8.14 0.35 -3.71
CA ASP A 84 -8.30 1.73 -3.25
C ASP A 84 -7.50 2.72 -4.09
N PHE A 85 -6.32 2.32 -4.57
CA PHE A 85 -5.54 3.08 -5.56
C PHE A 85 -6.33 3.29 -6.86
N ILE A 86 -6.86 2.22 -7.47
CA ILE A 86 -7.67 2.31 -8.69
C ILE A 86 -8.87 3.24 -8.49
N ARG A 87 -9.59 3.09 -7.37
CA ARG A 87 -10.76 3.94 -7.06
C ARG A 87 -10.36 5.40 -6.91
N ARG A 88 -9.23 5.70 -6.26
CA ARG A 88 -8.71 7.07 -6.13
C ARG A 88 -8.33 7.65 -7.49
N ASN A 89 -7.64 6.86 -8.33
CA ASN A 89 -7.21 7.30 -9.65
C ASN A 89 -8.40 7.58 -10.57
N SER A 90 -9.41 6.71 -10.58
CA SER A 90 -10.65 6.93 -11.34
C SER A 90 -11.38 8.21 -10.91
N ARG A 91 -11.47 8.49 -9.60
CA ARG A 91 -12.05 9.75 -9.10
C ARG A 91 -11.23 10.97 -9.49
N ARG A 92 -9.90 10.85 -9.53
CA ARG A 92 -9.00 11.92 -9.98
C ARG A 92 -9.21 12.20 -11.47
N ALA A 93 -9.15 11.17 -12.32
CA ALA A 93 -9.36 11.30 -13.76
C ALA A 93 -10.72 11.95 -14.10
N ARG A 94 -11.78 11.59 -13.37
CA ARG A 94 -13.11 12.23 -13.58
C ARG A 94 -13.12 13.72 -13.25
N ARG A 95 -12.41 14.15 -12.21
CA ARG A 95 -12.28 15.58 -11.85
C ARG A 95 -11.49 16.33 -12.91
N GLU A 96 -10.35 15.78 -13.32
CA GLU A 96 -9.49 16.37 -14.35
C GLU A 96 -10.25 16.49 -15.68
N ALA A 97 -11.01 15.47 -16.08
CA ALA A 97 -11.87 15.52 -17.27
C ALA A 97 -12.97 16.58 -17.18
N SER A 98 -13.63 16.73 -16.02
CA SER A 98 -14.66 17.77 -15.84
C SER A 98 -14.10 19.19 -15.94
N VAL A 99 -12.87 19.41 -15.46
CA VAL A 99 -12.18 20.70 -15.57
C VAL A 99 -11.77 20.96 -17.02
N CYS A 100 -11.18 19.97 -17.71
CA CYS A 100 -10.86 20.09 -19.13
C CYS A 100 -12.10 20.41 -19.98
N ALA A 101 -13.24 19.75 -19.72
CA ALA A 101 -14.49 20.01 -20.43
C ALA A 101 -15.04 21.41 -20.15
N ALA A 102 -14.99 21.89 -18.90
CA ALA A 102 -15.40 23.24 -18.54
C ALA A 102 -14.52 24.32 -19.21
N PHE A 103 -13.22 24.05 -19.35
CA PHE A 103 -12.28 24.94 -20.02
C PHE A 103 -12.51 24.95 -21.54
N ALA A 104 -12.78 23.80 -22.16
CA ALA A 104 -13.05 23.69 -23.59
C ALA A 104 -14.40 24.31 -24.02
N GLY A 105 -15.38 24.39 -23.12
CA GLY A 105 -16.67 25.05 -23.40
C GLY A 105 -16.67 26.58 -23.19
N SER A 106 -15.56 27.17 -22.75
CA SER A 106 -15.40 28.63 -22.56
C SER A 106 -14.56 29.30 -23.65
N VAL A 107 -14.17 28.56 -24.70
CA VAL A 107 -13.43 29.05 -25.88
C VAL A 107 -14.33 28.93 -27.11
#